data_AF-A0AA43HWN9-F1
#
_entry.id   AF-A0AA43HWN9-F1
#
_cell.length_a   1.000
_cell.length_b   1.000
_cell.length_c   1.000
_cell.angle_alpha   90.00
_cell.angle_beta   90.00
_cell.angle_gamma   90.00
#
_symmetry.space_group_name_H-M   'P 1'
#
loop_
_entity.id
_entity.type
_entity.pdbx_description
1 polymer ?
#
loop_
_entity_poly.entity_id
_entity_poly.type
_entity_poly.pdbx_seq_one_letter_code
_entity_poly.pdbx_strand_id
1 'polypeptide(L)'
;MKKILFLLLLIPAFINAQDHFAKEYNTADSLLQNYEIEKAYFKFKELEKQLSKSDSLYAKVIWYQVQITTILEQESRMAQDFEKSLQYGMESLELIQNGKEFFDIDFAHREPFMIKNIIVSNIGLGKYSVAKEYKDLLYKSYREKMLPQGIDEHFNFDYFKWEDKNIWGYEWYAELPKDRFSSSFTKVVYYVYSTNPDGSDKDQLYRLHVLMFHSSNSSFDYVLTKYVNTTQGEQRGTLYAYTYKEVIDFEKLHNDVIRVLEGKAESDLEIMLNKKEK
;
A
#
# COMPACT_ATOMS: atom_id res chain seq x y z
N MET A 1 -25.95 -45.51 -33.78
CA MET A 1 -24.56 -45.39 -34.26
C MET A 1 -24.09 -43.97 -34.63
N LYS A 2 -24.94 -42.93 -34.70
CA LYS A 2 -24.48 -41.55 -34.98
C LYS A 2 -23.93 -40.76 -33.76
N LYS A 3 -24.13 -41.23 -32.52
CA LYS A 3 -23.67 -40.52 -31.30
C LYS A 3 -22.23 -40.83 -30.88
N ILE A 4 -21.66 -41.96 -31.33
CA ILE A 4 -20.28 -42.36 -30.97
C ILE A 4 -19.24 -41.67 -31.87
N LEU A 5 -19.61 -41.31 -33.11
CA LEU A 5 -18.72 -40.66 -34.06
C LEU A 5 -18.39 -39.19 -33.68
N PHE A 6 -19.30 -38.52 -32.98
CA PHE A 6 -19.07 -37.15 -32.47
C PHE A 6 -18.07 -37.11 -31.30
N LEU A 7 -17.99 -38.18 -30.51
CA LEU A 7 -17.08 -38.26 -29.37
C LEU A 7 -15.62 -38.46 -29.81
N LEU A 8 -15.38 -39.14 -30.94
CA LEU A 8 -14.04 -39.43 -31.47
C LEU A 8 -13.42 -38.26 -32.25
N LEU A 9 -14.23 -37.36 -32.81
CA LEU A 9 -13.74 -36.13 -33.49
C LEU A 9 -13.31 -35.03 -32.52
N LEU A 10 -13.74 -35.10 -31.26
CA LEU A 10 -13.36 -34.13 -30.23
C LEU A 10 -11.97 -34.41 -29.63
N ILE A 11 -11.53 -35.68 -29.62
CA ILE A 11 -10.26 -36.09 -28.98
C ILE A 11 -9.03 -35.39 -29.59
N PRO A 12 -8.85 -35.29 -30.93
CA PRO A 12 -7.73 -34.54 -31.50
C PRO A 12 -7.85 -33.03 -31.28
N ALA A 13 -9.07 -32.48 -31.23
CA ALA A 13 -9.28 -31.06 -30.95
C ALA A 13 -8.89 -30.70 -29.50
N PHE A 14 -9.17 -31.58 -28.54
CA PHE A 14 -8.76 -31.41 -27.15
C PHE A 14 -7.24 -31.47 -26.95
N ILE A 15 -6.54 -32.38 -27.65
CA ILE A 15 -5.07 -32.50 -27.56
C ILE A 15 -4.39 -31.28 -28.19
N ASN A 16 -4.84 -30.84 -29.38
CA ASN A 16 -4.28 -29.66 -30.05
C ASN A 16 -4.55 -28.35 -29.27
N ALA A 17 -5.69 -28.25 -28.58
CA ALA A 17 -6.01 -27.08 -27.75
C ALA A 17 -5.13 -27.01 -26.49
N GLN A 18 -4.86 -28.15 -25.83
CA GLN A 18 -3.94 -28.20 -24.69
C GLN A 18 -2.50 -27.85 -25.09
N ASP A 19 -2.03 -28.34 -26.24
CA ASP A 19 -0.70 -27.98 -26.78
C ASP A 19 -0.60 -26.47 -27.09
N HIS A 20 -1.68 -25.87 -27.59
CA HIS A 20 -1.73 -24.43 -27.85
C HIS A 20 -1.65 -23.60 -26.56
N PHE A 21 -2.47 -23.91 -25.54
CA PHE A 21 -2.46 -23.17 -24.27
C PHE A 21 -1.14 -23.30 -23.52
N ALA A 22 -0.51 -24.48 -23.54
CA ALA A 22 0.82 -24.68 -22.95
C ALA A 22 1.88 -23.81 -23.65
N LYS A 23 1.79 -23.66 -24.97
CA LYS A 23 2.71 -22.81 -25.74
C LYS A 23 2.51 -21.32 -25.45
N GLU A 24 1.27 -20.85 -25.37
CA GLU A 24 1.00 -19.45 -25.00
C GLU A 24 1.46 -19.15 -23.57
N TYR A 25 1.21 -20.07 -22.64
CA TYR A 25 1.73 -19.98 -21.27
C TYR A 25 3.25 -19.85 -21.24
N ASN A 26 3.98 -20.75 -21.92
CA ASN A 26 5.45 -20.72 -21.94
C ASN A 26 6.00 -19.45 -22.61
N THR A 27 5.26 -18.90 -23.59
CA THR A 27 5.62 -17.64 -24.22
C THR A 27 5.47 -16.47 -23.25
N ALA A 28 4.36 -16.43 -22.50
CA ALA A 28 4.11 -15.41 -21.49
C ALA A 28 5.14 -15.48 -20.34
N ASP A 29 5.46 -16.69 -19.86
CA ASP A 29 6.48 -16.91 -18.82
C ASP A 29 7.88 -16.48 -19.31
N SER A 30 8.24 -16.78 -20.56
CA SER A 30 9.50 -16.33 -21.16
C SER A 30 9.61 -14.80 -21.23
N LEU A 31 8.53 -14.11 -21.61
CA LEU A 31 8.48 -12.64 -21.58
C LEU A 31 8.70 -12.09 -20.16
N LEU A 32 8.05 -12.70 -19.16
CA LEU A 32 8.21 -12.30 -17.76
C LEU A 32 9.66 -12.50 -17.29
N GLN A 33 10.29 -13.63 -17.61
CA GLN A 33 11.69 -13.92 -17.27
C GLN A 33 12.68 -12.95 -17.93
N ASN A 34 12.33 -12.41 -19.10
CA ASN A 34 13.10 -11.39 -19.81
C ASN A 34 12.74 -9.95 -19.39
N TYR A 35 11.98 -9.78 -18.29
CA TYR A 35 11.54 -8.49 -17.76
C TYR A 35 10.64 -7.68 -18.73
N GLU A 36 9.99 -8.35 -19.70
CA GLU A 36 9.02 -7.74 -20.60
C GLU A 36 7.61 -7.74 -19.97
N ILE A 37 7.49 -7.09 -18.80
CA ILE A 37 6.35 -7.18 -17.87
C ILE A 37 5.00 -6.88 -18.55
N GLU A 38 4.89 -5.77 -19.28
CA GLU A 38 3.64 -5.40 -19.96
C GLU A 38 3.22 -6.41 -21.03
N LYS A 39 4.17 -6.98 -21.78
CA LYS A 39 3.84 -7.99 -22.81
C LYS A 39 3.40 -9.29 -22.16
N ALA A 40 4.05 -9.69 -21.07
CA ALA A 40 3.64 -10.85 -20.28
C ALA A 40 2.22 -10.64 -19.70
N TYR A 41 1.93 -9.46 -19.16
CA TYR A 41 0.60 -9.07 -18.66
C TYR A 41 -0.48 -9.32 -19.70
N PHE A 42 -0.34 -8.76 -20.91
CA PHE A 42 -1.34 -8.92 -21.97
C PHE A 42 -1.51 -10.38 -22.38
N LYS A 43 -0.41 -11.15 -22.52
CA LYS A 43 -0.50 -12.56 -22.89
C LYS A 43 -1.19 -13.42 -21.83
N PHE A 44 -0.85 -13.25 -20.54
CA PHE A 44 -1.51 -14.00 -19.48
C PHE A 44 -3.00 -13.67 -19.38
N LYS A 45 -3.36 -12.40 -19.56
CA LYS A 45 -4.76 -11.94 -19.56
C LYS A 45 -5.57 -12.47 -20.75
N GLU A 46 -4.96 -12.58 -21.93
CA GLU A 46 -5.57 -13.22 -23.09
C GLU A 46 -5.73 -14.73 -22.91
N LEU A 47 -4.75 -15.37 -22.29
CA LEU A 47 -4.79 -16.81 -22.01
C LEU A 47 -5.87 -17.16 -20.98
N GLU A 48 -6.00 -16.37 -19.90
CA GLU A 48 -7.00 -16.60 -18.86
C GLU A 48 -8.42 -16.69 -19.42
N LYS A 49 -8.78 -15.78 -20.34
CA LYS A 49 -10.12 -15.72 -20.98
C LYS A 49 -10.49 -16.98 -21.76
N GLN A 50 -9.49 -17.80 -22.12
CA GLN A 50 -9.66 -19.00 -22.92
C GLN A 50 -9.63 -20.28 -22.08
N LEU A 51 -9.18 -20.20 -20.83
CA LEU A 51 -9.04 -21.35 -19.93
C LEU A 51 -10.32 -21.57 -19.12
N SER A 52 -10.70 -22.84 -18.96
CA SER A 52 -11.70 -23.22 -17.94
C SER A 52 -11.07 -23.11 -16.55
N LYS A 53 -11.85 -22.71 -15.54
CA LYS A 53 -11.42 -22.76 -14.13
C LYS A 53 -10.96 -24.14 -13.66
N SER A 54 -11.48 -25.20 -14.30
CA SER A 54 -11.08 -26.59 -14.02
C SER A 54 -9.76 -26.99 -14.67
N ASP A 55 -9.17 -26.14 -15.52
CA ASP A 55 -7.89 -26.41 -16.17
C ASP A 55 -6.73 -26.20 -15.19
N SER A 56 -5.78 -27.13 -15.17
CA SER A 56 -4.59 -27.04 -14.32
C SER A 56 -3.71 -25.81 -14.61
N LEU A 57 -3.77 -25.26 -15.82
CA LEU A 57 -3.07 -24.03 -16.18
C LEU A 57 -3.76 -22.78 -15.63
N TYR A 58 -5.06 -22.82 -15.36
CA TYR A 58 -5.82 -21.66 -14.89
C TYR A 58 -5.23 -21.08 -13.61
N ALA A 59 -5.00 -21.94 -12.60
CA ALA A 59 -4.37 -21.52 -11.35
C ALA A 59 -3.01 -20.86 -11.63
N LYS A 60 -2.13 -21.49 -12.42
CA LYS A 60 -0.81 -20.91 -12.75
C LYS A 60 -0.95 -19.53 -13.39
N VAL A 61 -1.87 -19.36 -14.34
CA VAL A 61 -2.13 -18.07 -14.99
C VAL A 61 -2.59 -17.02 -13.98
N ILE A 62 -3.51 -17.34 -13.06
CA ILE A 62 -3.93 -16.44 -11.99
C ILE A 62 -2.74 -16.03 -11.11
N TRP A 63 -1.90 -16.99 -10.71
CA TRP A 63 -0.71 -16.71 -9.89
C TRP A 63 0.22 -15.68 -10.56
N TYR A 64 0.56 -15.89 -11.84
CA TYR A 64 1.43 -14.97 -12.57
C TYR A 64 0.77 -13.63 -12.84
N GLN A 65 -0.54 -13.58 -13.10
CA GLN A 65 -1.24 -12.32 -13.23
C GLN A 65 -1.18 -11.51 -11.94
N VAL A 66 -1.43 -12.12 -10.77
CA VAL A 66 -1.29 -11.43 -9.48
C VAL A 66 0.12 -10.86 -9.29
N GLN A 67 1.16 -11.62 -9.62
CA GLN A 67 2.54 -11.14 -9.54
C GLN A 67 2.76 -9.92 -10.45
N ILE A 68 2.37 -10.03 -11.72
CA ILE A 68 2.56 -8.98 -12.72
C ILE A 68 1.78 -7.71 -12.36
N THR A 69 0.51 -7.83 -11.99
CA THR A 69 -0.31 -6.67 -11.58
C THR A 69 0.25 -6.01 -10.32
N THR A 70 0.82 -6.78 -9.40
CA THR A 70 1.49 -6.22 -8.20
C THR A 70 2.74 -5.43 -8.58
N ILE A 71 3.55 -5.92 -9.52
CA ILE A 71 4.73 -5.20 -10.03
C ILE A 71 4.30 -3.90 -10.71
N LEU A 72 3.33 -3.97 -11.64
CA LEU A 72 2.83 -2.81 -12.38
C LEU A 72 2.17 -1.77 -11.45
N GLU A 73 1.45 -2.22 -10.42
CA GLU A 73 0.91 -1.36 -9.36
C GLU A 73 2.04 -0.62 -8.65
N GLN A 74 3.05 -1.35 -8.18
CA GLN A 74 4.18 -0.76 -7.48
C GLN A 74 4.95 0.23 -8.35
N GLU A 75 5.28 -0.12 -9.59
CA GLU A 75 5.98 0.78 -10.52
C GLU A 75 5.18 2.07 -10.75
N SER A 76 3.87 1.95 -10.97
CA SER A 76 2.97 3.09 -11.15
C SER A 76 2.91 3.97 -9.90
N ARG A 77 2.77 3.36 -8.71
CA ARG A 77 2.74 4.07 -7.43
C ARG A 77 4.04 4.81 -7.18
N MET A 78 5.18 4.18 -7.48
CA MET A 78 6.50 4.80 -7.30
C MET A 78 6.77 5.91 -8.30
N ALA A 79 6.12 5.88 -9.47
CA ALA A 79 6.05 6.99 -10.41
C ALA A 79 5.00 8.06 -10.05
N GLN A 80 4.22 7.88 -8.98
CA GLN A 80 3.05 8.70 -8.60
C GLN A 80 1.93 8.72 -9.67
N ASP A 81 1.88 7.73 -10.56
CA ASP A 81 0.73 7.46 -11.42
C ASP A 81 -0.32 6.67 -10.62
N PHE A 82 -0.99 7.38 -9.70
CA PHE A 82 -1.92 6.76 -8.76
C PHE A 82 -3.19 6.22 -9.43
N GLU A 83 -3.55 6.71 -10.62
CA GLU A 83 -4.66 6.16 -11.40
C GLU A 83 -4.34 4.74 -11.88
N LYS A 84 -3.17 4.54 -12.49
CA LYS A 84 -2.74 3.19 -12.90
C LYS A 84 -2.43 2.28 -11.73
N SER A 85 -1.79 2.81 -10.68
CA SER A 85 -1.57 2.05 -9.44
C SER A 85 -2.90 1.55 -8.88
N LEU A 86 -3.92 2.41 -8.80
CA LEU A 86 -5.25 1.99 -8.37
C LEU A 86 -5.86 0.94 -9.30
N GLN A 87 -5.78 1.14 -10.62
CA GLN A 87 -6.30 0.19 -11.60
C GLN A 87 -5.69 -1.21 -11.42
N TYR A 88 -4.36 -1.30 -11.40
CA TYR A 88 -3.67 -2.58 -11.22
C TYR A 88 -3.86 -3.17 -9.83
N GLY A 89 -3.96 -2.33 -8.80
CA GLY A 89 -4.24 -2.79 -7.44
C GLY A 89 -5.62 -3.42 -7.31
N MET A 90 -6.64 -2.81 -7.91
CA MET A 90 -8.00 -3.36 -7.96
C MET A 90 -8.07 -4.67 -8.74
N GLU A 91 -7.39 -4.74 -9.90
CA GLU A 91 -7.31 -5.97 -10.70
C GLU A 91 -6.61 -7.09 -9.92
N SER A 92 -5.50 -6.77 -9.24
CA SER A 92 -4.79 -7.74 -8.41
C SER A 92 -5.64 -8.23 -7.24
N LEU A 93 -6.39 -7.33 -6.58
CA LEU A 93 -7.30 -7.71 -5.50
C LEU A 93 -8.38 -8.68 -5.98
N GLU A 94 -9.00 -8.41 -7.13
CA GLU A 94 -9.98 -9.31 -7.74
C GLU A 94 -9.38 -10.69 -8.05
N LEU A 95 -8.19 -10.72 -8.67
CA LEU A 95 -7.48 -11.96 -8.96
C LEU A 95 -7.12 -12.74 -7.69
N ILE A 96 -6.71 -12.07 -6.62
CA ILE A 96 -6.44 -12.72 -5.32
C ILE A 96 -7.73 -13.31 -4.76
N GLN A 97 -8.84 -12.56 -4.77
CA GLN A 97 -10.12 -13.03 -4.25
C GLN A 97 -10.65 -14.25 -5.01
N ASN A 98 -10.57 -14.22 -6.34
CA ASN A 98 -10.92 -15.35 -7.20
C ASN A 98 -9.93 -16.52 -7.06
N GLY A 99 -8.67 -16.22 -6.74
CA GLY A 99 -7.60 -17.20 -6.59
C GLY A 99 -7.66 -18.03 -5.31
N LYS A 100 -8.30 -17.54 -4.24
CA LYS A 100 -8.32 -18.18 -2.91
C LYS A 100 -8.80 -19.63 -2.92
N GLU A 101 -9.68 -20.02 -3.84
CA GLU A 101 -10.16 -21.40 -3.95
C GLU A 101 -9.11 -22.38 -4.51
N PHE A 102 -8.08 -21.85 -5.17
CA PHE A 102 -7.04 -22.64 -5.86
C PHE A 102 -5.72 -22.71 -5.12
N PHE A 103 -5.53 -21.87 -4.08
CA PHE A 103 -4.24 -21.70 -3.42
C PHE A 103 -4.35 -21.81 -1.90
N ASP A 104 -3.18 -21.84 -1.26
CA ASP A 104 -3.06 -21.91 0.19
C ASP A 104 -3.32 -20.57 0.88
N ILE A 105 -3.19 -20.60 2.21
CA ILE A 105 -3.37 -19.42 3.06
C ILE A 105 -2.34 -18.32 2.77
N ASP A 106 -1.13 -18.68 2.32
CA ASP A 106 -0.08 -17.71 2.01
C ASP A 106 -0.46 -16.89 0.78
N PHE A 107 -1.13 -17.50 -0.19
CA PHE A 107 -1.75 -16.74 -1.29
C PHE A 107 -2.82 -15.78 -0.78
N ALA A 108 -3.74 -16.25 0.06
CA ALA A 108 -4.80 -15.41 0.62
C ALA A 108 -4.27 -14.23 1.44
N HIS A 109 -3.12 -14.38 2.11
CA HIS A 109 -2.45 -13.32 2.86
C HIS A 109 -2.06 -12.11 1.99
N ARG A 110 -2.02 -12.22 0.65
CA ARG A 110 -1.74 -11.08 -0.24
C ARG A 110 -2.85 -10.03 -0.28
N GLU A 111 -4.09 -10.42 0.01
CA GLU A 111 -5.24 -9.50 -0.08
C GLU A 111 -5.10 -8.29 0.86
N PRO A 112 -4.81 -8.46 2.16
CA PRO A 112 -4.54 -7.32 3.04
C PRO A 112 -3.41 -6.39 2.58
N PHE A 113 -2.34 -6.92 1.98
CA PHE A 113 -1.27 -6.10 1.41
C PHE A 113 -1.75 -5.31 0.19
N MET A 114 -2.60 -5.91 -0.65
CA MET A 114 -3.18 -5.21 -1.80
C MET A 114 -4.19 -4.13 -1.38
N ILE A 115 -5.02 -4.42 -0.36
CA ILE A 115 -5.91 -3.42 0.24
C ILE A 115 -5.11 -2.23 0.75
N LYS A 116 -3.97 -2.46 1.44
CA LYS A 116 -3.05 -1.39 1.84
C LYS A 116 -2.60 -0.55 0.64
N ASN A 117 -2.18 -1.16 -0.46
CA ASN A 117 -1.72 -0.40 -1.63
C ASN A 117 -2.85 0.42 -2.26
N ILE A 118 -4.07 -0.14 -2.35
CA ILE A 118 -5.27 0.57 -2.80
C ILE A 118 -5.58 1.80 -1.93
N ILE A 119 -5.37 1.72 -0.60
CA ILE A 119 -5.49 2.88 0.29
C ILE A 119 -4.51 3.97 -0.15
N VAL A 120 -3.24 3.62 -0.35
CA VAL A 120 -2.19 4.58 -0.78
C VAL A 120 -2.57 5.26 -2.10
N SER A 121 -3.02 4.49 -3.10
CA SER A 121 -3.43 5.06 -4.39
C SER A 121 -4.63 6.01 -4.24
N ASN A 122 -5.61 5.67 -3.41
CA ASN A 122 -6.77 6.56 -3.17
C ASN A 122 -6.35 7.85 -2.44
N ILE A 123 -5.46 7.77 -1.45
CA ILE A 123 -4.93 8.97 -0.77
C ILE A 123 -4.16 9.85 -1.76
N GLY A 124 -3.30 9.25 -2.61
CA GLY A 124 -2.57 9.97 -3.66
C GLY A 124 -3.48 10.64 -4.71
N LEU A 125 -4.71 10.15 -4.88
CA LEU A 125 -5.74 10.76 -5.72
C LEU A 125 -6.65 11.76 -4.97
N GLY A 126 -6.40 12.04 -3.70
CA GLY A 126 -7.25 12.87 -2.85
C GLY A 126 -8.61 12.24 -2.52
N LYS A 127 -8.79 10.94 -2.74
CA LYS A 127 -10.04 10.20 -2.50
C LYS A 127 -10.08 9.65 -1.06
N TYR A 128 -9.95 10.53 -0.07
CA TYR A 128 -9.84 10.17 1.35
C TYR A 128 -11.03 9.36 1.89
N SER A 129 -12.26 9.65 1.43
CA SER A 129 -13.45 8.90 1.83
C SER A 129 -13.39 7.44 1.37
N VAL A 130 -12.98 7.20 0.13
CA VAL A 130 -12.81 5.85 -0.44
C VAL A 130 -11.66 5.12 0.26
N ALA A 131 -10.53 5.80 0.48
CA ALA A 131 -9.42 5.24 1.24
C ALA A 131 -9.85 4.79 2.65
N LYS A 132 -10.75 5.54 3.30
CA LYS A 132 -11.30 5.19 4.61
C LYS A 132 -12.10 3.87 4.56
N GLU A 133 -12.87 3.62 3.51
CA GLU A 133 -13.63 2.36 3.38
C GLU A 133 -12.70 1.14 3.36
N TYR A 134 -11.62 1.20 2.58
CA TYR A 134 -10.61 0.13 2.55
C TYR A 134 -9.82 0.03 3.87
N LYS A 135 -9.55 1.17 4.51
CA LYS A 135 -8.95 1.18 5.84
C LYS A 135 -9.82 0.47 6.88
N ASP A 136 -11.13 0.69 6.84
CA ASP A 136 -12.06 0.04 7.77
C ASP A 136 -12.04 -1.50 7.61
N LEU A 137 -11.77 -2.02 6.40
CA LEU A 137 -11.54 -3.46 6.17
C LEU A 137 -10.30 -3.96 6.89
N LEU A 138 -9.17 -3.24 6.79
CA LEU A 138 -7.94 -3.62 7.50
C LEU A 138 -8.13 -3.58 9.02
N TYR A 139 -8.79 -2.55 9.54
CA TYR A 139 -9.10 -2.45 10.97
C TYR A 139 -10.03 -3.57 11.45
N LYS A 140 -10.99 -4.00 10.62
CA LYS A 140 -11.82 -5.16 10.91
C LYS A 140 -10.94 -6.42 11.02
N SER A 141 -10.09 -6.68 10.04
CA SER A 141 -9.16 -7.82 10.05
C SER A 141 -8.18 -7.78 11.23
N TYR A 142 -7.71 -6.59 11.63
CA TYR A 142 -6.87 -6.40 12.82
C TYR A 142 -7.61 -6.85 14.09
N ARG A 143 -8.83 -6.37 14.30
CA ARG A 143 -9.66 -6.74 15.47
C ARG A 143 -10.00 -8.23 15.51
N GLU A 144 -10.15 -8.83 14.33
CA GLU A 144 -10.41 -10.26 14.16
C GLU A 144 -9.12 -11.12 14.20
N LYS A 145 -7.93 -10.50 14.35
CA LYS A 145 -6.61 -11.15 14.36
C LYS A 145 -6.34 -11.98 13.09
N MET A 146 -6.79 -11.49 11.95
CA MET A 146 -6.65 -12.14 10.64
C MET A 146 -5.61 -11.47 9.74
N LEU A 147 -4.91 -10.44 10.23
CA LEU A 147 -3.85 -9.80 9.46
C LEU A 147 -2.59 -10.68 9.47
N PRO A 148 -1.95 -10.90 8.31
CA PRO A 148 -0.66 -11.58 8.24
C PRO A 148 0.46 -10.73 8.86
N GLN A 149 1.53 -11.43 9.27
CA GLN A 149 2.75 -10.79 9.77
C GLN A 149 3.27 -9.75 8.77
N GLY A 150 3.72 -8.61 9.31
CA GLY A 150 4.31 -7.51 8.54
C GLY A 150 3.34 -6.39 8.21
N ILE A 151 2.04 -6.62 8.43
CA ILE A 151 1.00 -5.59 8.41
C ILE A 151 0.04 -5.72 9.58
N ASP A 152 0.35 -6.55 10.56
CA ASP A 152 -0.50 -6.85 11.72
C ASP A 152 -0.43 -5.79 12.81
N GLU A 153 0.59 -4.94 12.81
CA GLU A 153 0.75 -3.83 13.76
C GLU A 153 0.45 -2.46 13.16
N HIS A 154 0.84 -2.27 11.90
CA HIS A 154 0.69 -1.02 11.18
C HIS A 154 0.68 -1.25 9.67
N PHE A 155 0.24 -0.26 8.91
CA PHE A 155 0.27 -0.30 7.45
C PHE A 155 0.63 1.07 6.88
N ASN A 156 1.25 1.09 5.70
CA ASN A 156 1.50 2.32 4.97
C ASN A 156 0.20 2.75 4.28
N PHE A 157 -0.24 3.99 4.51
CA PHE A 157 -1.49 4.53 3.98
C PHE A 157 -1.28 5.70 3.01
N ASP A 158 -0.10 6.31 3.02
CA ASP A 158 0.22 7.49 2.21
C ASP A 158 1.63 7.40 1.64
N TYR A 159 1.80 7.89 0.43
CA TYR A 159 3.09 7.98 -0.26
C TYR A 159 3.07 9.16 -1.22
N PHE A 160 4.12 9.96 -1.19
CA PHE A 160 4.36 10.98 -2.21
C PHE A 160 5.85 11.34 -2.30
N LYS A 161 6.24 11.94 -3.42
CA LYS A 161 7.57 12.54 -3.59
C LYS A 161 7.50 14.03 -3.31
N TRP A 162 8.57 14.55 -2.71
CA TRP A 162 8.79 15.98 -2.55
C TRP A 162 10.24 16.28 -2.88
N GLU A 163 10.47 16.96 -4.00
CA GLU A 163 11.83 17.19 -4.54
C GLU A 163 12.59 15.86 -4.70
N ASP A 164 13.77 15.75 -4.10
CA ASP A 164 14.64 14.57 -4.06
C ASP A 164 14.32 13.61 -2.91
N LYS A 165 13.10 13.67 -2.35
CA LYS A 165 12.70 12.90 -1.17
C LYS A 165 11.50 12.01 -1.45
N ASN A 166 11.52 10.83 -0.83
CA ASN A 166 10.37 9.94 -0.73
C ASN A 166 9.77 10.04 0.68
N ILE A 167 8.44 10.14 0.75
CA ILE A 167 7.70 10.35 1.98
C ILE A 167 6.68 9.24 2.13
N TRP A 168 6.77 8.52 3.24
CA TRP A 168 5.92 7.36 3.52
C TRP A 168 5.18 7.53 4.84
N GLY A 169 3.85 7.56 4.80
CA GLY A 169 2.98 7.63 5.98
C GLY A 169 2.54 6.24 6.45
N TYR A 170 2.79 5.90 7.71
CA TYR A 170 2.39 4.65 8.35
C TYR A 170 1.43 4.92 9.49
N GLU A 171 0.35 4.14 9.58
CA GLU A 171 -0.65 4.20 10.65
C GLU A 171 -0.61 2.92 11.48
N TRP A 172 -0.53 3.06 12.80
CA TRP A 172 -0.62 1.95 13.75
C TRP A 172 -2.09 1.65 14.04
N TYR A 173 -2.47 0.37 14.05
CA TYR A 173 -3.85 -0.02 14.39
C TYR A 173 -4.21 0.24 15.84
N ALA A 174 -3.22 0.18 16.73
CA ALA A 174 -3.39 0.44 18.14
C ALA A 174 -4.18 1.74 18.37
N GLU A 175 -5.11 1.69 19.31
CA GLU A 175 -5.96 2.81 19.66
C GLU A 175 -5.30 3.64 20.76
N LEU A 176 -5.72 4.91 20.83
CA LEU A 176 -5.19 5.86 21.77
C LEU A 176 -5.53 5.43 23.22
N PRO A 177 -4.53 5.27 24.12
CA PRO A 177 -4.80 4.82 25.48
C PRO A 177 -5.74 5.74 26.25
N LYS A 178 -6.75 5.18 26.93
CA LYS A 178 -7.71 5.97 27.74
C LYS A 178 -6.99 6.74 28.85
N ASP A 179 -6.05 6.09 29.53
CA ASP A 179 -5.13 6.76 30.44
C ASP A 179 -3.97 7.36 29.65
N ARG A 180 -4.04 8.66 29.41
CA ARG A 180 -3.00 9.39 28.66
C ARG A 180 -1.67 9.47 29.41
N PHE A 181 -1.58 9.03 30.67
CA PHE A 181 -0.32 9.01 31.44
C PHE A 181 0.30 7.61 31.55
N SER A 182 -0.35 6.56 31.05
CA SER A 182 0.14 5.19 31.19
C SER A 182 1.34 4.85 30.30
N SER A 183 1.48 5.51 29.15
CA SER A 183 2.52 5.24 28.17
C SER A 183 2.65 6.38 27.17
N SER A 184 3.75 6.44 26.41
CA SER A 184 3.79 7.24 25.17
C SER A 184 3.17 6.45 24.02
N PHE A 185 2.50 7.13 23.10
CA PHE A 185 1.80 6.50 21.98
C PHE A 185 1.95 7.34 20.71
N THR A 186 2.24 6.70 19.57
CA THR A 186 2.28 7.34 18.25
C THR A 186 1.23 6.69 17.38
N LYS A 187 0.35 7.50 16.78
CA LYS A 187 -0.69 6.97 15.90
C LYS A 187 -0.22 6.82 14.46
N VAL A 188 0.54 7.81 13.99
CA VAL A 188 1.05 7.89 12.61
C VAL A 188 2.52 8.30 12.63
N VAL A 189 3.32 7.72 11.74
CA VAL A 189 4.70 8.15 11.46
C VAL A 189 4.85 8.38 9.97
N TYR A 190 5.31 9.57 9.61
CA TYR A 190 5.86 9.83 8.29
C TYR A 190 7.37 9.67 8.32
N TYR A 191 7.90 8.82 7.46
CA TYR A 191 9.32 8.68 7.23
C TYR A 191 9.71 9.52 6.01
N VAL A 192 10.79 10.30 6.14
CA VAL A 192 11.32 11.13 5.06
C VAL A 192 12.69 10.60 4.68
N TYR A 193 12.81 10.13 3.44
CA TYR A 193 14.04 9.58 2.88
C TYR A 193 14.60 10.50 1.80
N SER A 194 15.92 10.58 1.69
CA SER A 194 16.56 10.99 0.44
C SER A 194 16.39 9.89 -0.61
N THR A 195 16.57 10.24 -1.89
CA THR A 195 16.44 9.30 -3.01
C THR A 195 17.77 9.00 -3.69
N ASN A 196 17.90 7.78 -4.20
CA ASN A 196 18.93 7.39 -5.16
C ASN A 196 18.62 7.96 -6.56
N PRO A 197 19.59 7.95 -7.50
CA PRO A 197 19.33 8.41 -8.88
C PRO A 197 18.21 7.64 -9.61
N ASP A 198 17.93 6.40 -9.21
CA ASP A 198 16.83 5.58 -9.73
C ASP A 198 15.47 5.86 -9.04
N GLY A 199 15.44 6.78 -8.08
CA GLY A 199 14.25 7.17 -7.32
C GLY A 199 13.93 6.28 -6.12
N SER A 200 14.72 5.24 -5.84
CA SER A 200 14.55 4.40 -4.65
C SER A 200 14.96 5.13 -3.36
N ASP A 201 14.44 4.67 -2.22
CA ASP A 201 14.81 5.20 -0.90
C ASP A 201 16.31 5.00 -0.64
N LYS A 202 16.96 6.02 -0.07
CA LYS A 202 18.39 5.99 0.28
C LYS A 202 18.61 6.14 1.78
N ASP A 203 18.66 7.37 2.29
CA ASP A 203 18.95 7.66 3.70
C ASP A 203 17.70 8.20 4.40
N GLN A 204 17.33 7.63 5.55
CA GLN A 204 16.25 8.20 6.38
C GLN A 204 16.74 9.51 7.01
N LEU A 205 16.20 10.64 6.55
CA LEU A 205 16.61 11.97 7.00
C LEU A 205 16.01 12.31 8.38
N TYR A 206 14.71 12.07 8.54
CA TYR A 206 13.98 12.28 9.79
C TYR A 206 12.61 11.61 9.75
N ARG A 207 11.93 11.63 10.90
CA ARG A 207 10.56 11.12 11.06
C ARG A 207 9.65 12.21 11.60
N LEU A 208 8.39 12.21 11.19
CA LEU A 208 7.34 13.06 11.76
C LEU A 208 6.30 12.16 12.42
N HIS A 209 6.20 12.24 13.74
CA HIS A 209 5.31 11.42 14.54
C HIS A 209 4.08 12.22 14.92
N VAL A 210 2.90 11.69 14.64
CA VAL A 210 1.65 12.13 15.26
C VAL A 210 1.59 11.51 16.65
N LEU A 211 2.20 12.22 17.60
CA LEU A 211 2.50 11.76 18.95
C LEU A 211 1.38 12.18 19.91
N MET A 212 0.98 11.27 20.79
CA MET A 212 -0.01 11.55 21.83
C MET A 212 0.43 12.72 22.71
N PHE A 213 -0.49 13.64 22.95
CA PHE A 213 -0.28 14.72 23.90
C PHE A 213 -0.72 14.29 25.31
N HIS A 214 0.18 14.38 26.27
CA HIS A 214 -0.08 14.01 27.66
C HIS A 214 -0.85 15.13 28.38
N SER A 215 -2.18 15.11 28.29
CA SER A 215 -3.06 16.04 29.00
C SER A 215 -4.38 15.38 29.39
N SER A 216 -4.93 15.78 30.54
CA SER A 216 -6.25 15.35 31.02
C SER A 216 -7.40 16.16 30.42
N ASN A 217 -7.13 17.30 29.78
CA ASN A 217 -8.14 18.19 29.19
C ASN A 217 -7.52 19.06 28.10
N SER A 218 -7.38 18.52 26.88
CA SER A 218 -6.80 19.24 25.75
C SER A 218 -7.78 19.41 24.59
N SER A 219 -7.63 20.53 23.88
CA SER A 219 -8.35 20.77 22.62
C SER A 219 -7.87 19.88 21.47
N PHE A 220 -6.85 19.04 21.67
CA PHE A 220 -6.29 18.10 20.70
C PHE A 220 -5.73 16.86 21.42
N ASP A 221 -5.68 15.73 20.72
CA ASP A 221 -5.20 14.45 21.23
C ASP A 221 -3.74 14.16 20.85
N TYR A 222 -3.30 14.73 19.72
CA TYR A 222 -1.96 14.54 19.18
C TYR A 222 -1.31 15.85 18.75
N VAL A 223 0.02 15.81 18.71
CA VAL A 223 0.90 16.85 18.17
C VAL A 223 1.88 16.22 17.19
N LEU A 224 2.21 16.94 16.12
CA LEU A 224 3.29 16.51 15.23
C LEU A 224 4.64 16.75 15.91
N THR A 225 5.50 15.74 15.94
CA THR A 225 6.85 15.84 16.52
C THR A 225 7.87 15.31 15.52
N LYS A 226 8.88 16.12 15.21
CA LYS A 226 9.99 15.76 14.33
C LYS A 226 11.08 15.08 15.13
N TYR A 227 11.55 13.94 14.64
CA TYR A 227 12.67 13.17 15.19
C TYR A 227 13.80 13.09 14.16
N VAL A 228 15.01 13.47 14.56
CA VAL A 228 16.21 13.49 13.71
C VAL A 228 17.30 12.65 14.38
N ASN A 229 17.79 11.63 13.69
CA ASN A 229 18.92 10.84 14.16
C ASN A 229 20.22 11.60 13.87
N THR A 230 21.01 11.85 14.91
CA THR A 230 22.32 12.49 14.80
C THR A 230 23.40 11.55 15.34
N THR A 231 24.67 11.88 15.10
CA THR A 231 25.80 11.15 15.70
C THR A 231 25.81 11.19 17.23
N GLN A 232 25.12 12.17 17.84
CA GLN A 232 25.00 12.35 19.28
C GLN A 232 23.73 11.69 19.86
N GLY A 233 22.95 11.01 19.04
CA GLY A 233 21.66 10.42 19.40
C GLY A 233 20.48 11.12 18.71
N GLU A 234 19.28 10.76 19.13
CA GLU A 234 18.04 11.27 18.54
C GLU A 234 17.66 12.64 19.13
N GLN A 235 17.49 13.63 18.25
CA GLN A 235 16.95 14.93 18.60
C GLN A 235 15.46 14.97 18.26
N ARG A 236 14.66 15.61 19.12
CA ARG A 236 13.20 15.75 18.93
C ARG A 236 12.77 17.22 19.04
N GLY A 237 11.82 17.61 18.19
CA GLY A 237 11.19 18.93 18.23
C GLY A 237 9.68 18.81 18.01
N THR A 238 8.89 19.28 18.97
CA THR A 238 7.42 19.29 18.86
C THR A 238 6.96 20.52 18.07
N LEU A 239 6.13 20.28 17.06
CA LEU A 239 5.61 21.28 16.15
C LEU A 239 4.17 21.62 16.56
N TYR A 240 4.01 22.44 17.60
CA TYR A 240 2.71 22.73 18.23
C TYR A 240 1.66 23.38 17.31
N ALA A 241 2.09 23.95 16.18
CA ALA A 241 1.18 24.44 15.14
C ALA A 241 0.33 23.33 14.50
N TYR A 242 0.76 22.07 14.63
CA TYR A 242 0.14 20.91 13.99
C TYR A 242 -0.43 19.98 15.04
N THR A 243 -1.74 20.11 15.27
CA THR A 243 -2.50 19.34 16.24
C THR A 243 -3.58 18.51 15.55
N TYR A 244 -3.94 17.39 16.18
CA TYR A 244 -4.93 16.45 15.66
C TYR A 244 -5.82 15.89 16.78
N LYS A 245 -7.03 15.48 16.41
CA LYS A 245 -7.96 14.72 17.27
C LYS A 245 -7.69 13.22 17.17
N GLU A 246 -8.30 12.45 18.06
CA GLU A 246 -8.25 10.98 18.05
C GLU A 246 -8.60 10.40 16.67
N VAL A 247 -9.67 10.92 16.05
CA VAL A 247 -9.98 10.70 14.64
C VAL A 247 -9.16 11.69 13.81
N ILE A 248 -8.08 11.20 13.21
CA ILE A 248 -7.18 12.00 12.38
C ILE A 248 -7.86 12.33 11.05
N ASP A 249 -7.87 13.62 10.72
CA ASP A 249 -8.12 14.11 9.36
C ASP A 249 -6.83 13.92 8.54
N PHE A 250 -6.84 12.92 7.65
CA PHE A 250 -5.67 12.54 6.86
C PHE A 250 -5.37 13.52 5.73
N GLU A 251 -6.38 14.26 5.23
CA GLU A 251 -6.15 15.32 4.25
C GLU A 251 -5.41 16.48 4.91
N LYS A 252 -5.86 16.90 6.09
CA LYS A 252 -5.15 17.89 6.90
C LYS A 252 -3.72 17.43 7.21
N LEU A 253 -3.56 16.19 7.68
CA LEU A 253 -2.24 15.64 8.03
C LEU A 253 -1.28 15.63 6.85
N HIS A 254 -1.72 15.16 5.67
CA HIS A 254 -0.91 15.17 4.45
C HIS A 254 -0.42 16.58 4.10
N ASN A 255 -1.34 17.55 4.09
CA ASN A 255 -1.01 18.95 3.80
C ASN A 255 -0.07 19.56 4.87
N ASP A 256 -0.26 19.22 6.14
CA ASP A 256 0.63 19.65 7.21
C ASP A 256 2.05 19.09 7.04
N VAL A 257 2.21 17.83 6.62
CA VAL A 257 3.51 17.22 6.32
C VAL A 257 4.19 17.96 5.16
N ILE A 258 3.46 18.30 4.10
CA ILE A 258 3.98 19.15 3.00
C ILE A 258 4.48 20.49 3.54
N ARG A 259 3.72 21.17 4.41
CA ARG A 259 4.16 22.44 5.01
C ARG A 259 5.44 22.30 5.83
N VAL A 260 5.60 21.18 6.54
CA VAL A 260 6.85 20.89 7.26
C VAL A 260 8.02 20.68 6.30
N LEU A 261 7.81 20.01 5.16
CA LEU A 261 8.81 19.81 4.11
C LEU A 261 9.23 21.13 3.44
N GLU A 262 8.28 22.06 3.27
CA GLU A 262 8.54 23.44 2.78
C GLU A 262 9.35 24.31 3.76
N GLY A 263 9.74 23.79 4.93
CA GLY A 263 10.43 24.54 5.97
C GLY A 263 9.52 25.48 6.76
N LYS A 264 8.19 25.44 6.55
CA LYS A 264 7.21 26.23 7.32
C LYS A 264 6.89 25.59 8.67
N ALA A 265 7.87 24.93 9.27
CA ALA A 265 7.77 24.19 10.53
C ALA A 265 7.97 25.09 11.76
N GLU A 266 7.76 26.41 11.64
CA GLU A 266 7.98 27.37 12.73
C GLU A 266 7.28 26.86 13.99
N SER A 267 8.08 26.65 15.04
CA SER A 267 7.54 26.30 16.33
C SER A 267 6.79 27.53 16.86
N ASP A 268 5.51 27.40 17.18
CA ASP A 268 4.77 28.48 17.84
C ASP A 268 5.44 28.90 19.16
N LEU A 269 6.38 28.11 19.70
CA LEU A 269 7.25 28.49 20.81
C LEU A 269 8.13 29.71 20.49
N GLU A 270 8.69 29.83 19.29
CA GLU A 270 9.45 31.02 18.86
C GLU A 270 8.53 32.23 18.68
N ILE A 271 7.31 32.03 18.15
CA ILE A 271 6.32 33.11 17.98
C ILE A 271 5.75 33.58 19.34
N MET A 272 5.49 32.66 20.27
CA MET A 272 4.99 32.98 21.61
C MET A 272 6.06 33.61 22.51
N LEU A 273 7.33 33.21 22.38
CA LEU A 273 8.45 33.86 23.09
C LEU A 273 8.72 35.26 22.53
N ASN A 274 8.76 35.43 21.20
CA ASN A 274 8.98 36.73 20.56
C ASN A 274 7.80 37.70 20.68
N LYS A 275 6.57 37.22 20.94
CA LYS A 275 5.41 38.08 21.25
C LYS A 275 5.37 38.57 22.71
N LYS A 276 6.15 37.97 23.62
CA LYS A 276 6.26 38.47 25.01
C LYS A 276 7.34 39.53 25.19
N GLU A 277 8.20 39.74 24.20
CA GLU A 277 9.28 40.75 24.22
C GLU A 277 8.96 42.02 23.41
N LYS A 278 7.69 42.23 23.02
CA LYS A 278 7.19 43.50 22.44
C LYS A 278 6.03 44.04 23.27
#